data_AF-A0A1G3SLY4-F1
#
_entry.id   AF-A0A1G3SLY4-F1
#
_cell.length_a   1.000
_cell.length_b   1.000
_cell.length_c   1.000
_cell.angle_alpha   90.00
_cell.angle_beta   90.00
_cell.angle_gamma   90.00
#
_symmetry.space_group_name_H-M   'P 1'
#
loop_
_entity.id
_entity.type
_entity.pdbx_description
1 polymer ?
#
loop_
_entity_poly.entity_id
_entity_poly.type
_entity_poly.pdbx_seq_one_letter_code
_entity_poly.pdbx_strand_id
1 'polypeptide(L)'
;MQINSADKLSSNPYKKESKAWQYIEICGLDHNTGFSKLVEADILEQYGLKTTNGGDWCRDDGPLGKKFNIERIKKGGRIVGVQLHGYKKNTFSNSIKKEIRDFYSKLYCKVLAIGGSFIEIDHKDGRKDDFGMPDQQNMNDFQPLHRNVNIAKREHCKQCKETNIRFDAKKLGYSVSQWVGSQEYLGSCIGCFWYDPTEFNTVISKNYYKER
;
A
#
# COMPACT_ATOMS: atom_id res chain seq x y z
N MET A 1 -20.79 -4.89 -6.83
CA MET A 1 -20.83 -3.79 -7.82
C MET A 1 -19.47 -3.12 -7.80
N GLN A 2 -18.75 -3.23 -8.92
CA GLN A 2 -17.51 -2.56 -9.33
C GLN A 2 -16.21 -2.73 -8.52
N ILE A 3 -15.19 -3.11 -9.29
CA ILE A 3 -13.75 -3.23 -9.05
C ILE A 3 -13.16 -1.86 -8.69
N ASN A 4 -12.09 -1.81 -7.90
CA ASN A 4 -11.04 -0.77 -7.99
C ASN A 4 -9.74 -1.36 -7.40
N SER A 5 -8.90 -2.10 -8.15
CA SER A 5 -7.83 -1.61 -9.03
C SER A 5 -7.10 -0.37 -8.49
N ALA A 6 -5.88 -0.56 -8.00
CA ALA A 6 -4.87 0.47 -7.85
C ALA A 6 -4.93 1.44 -9.04
N ASP A 7 -5.04 2.74 -8.76
CA ASP A 7 -5.31 3.82 -9.72
C ASP A 7 -4.66 3.60 -11.09
N LYS A 8 -5.41 2.95 -11.99
CA LYS A 8 -5.14 2.96 -13.41
C LYS A 8 -5.51 4.36 -13.88
N LEU A 9 -4.57 5.06 -14.51
CA LEU A 9 -4.87 6.37 -15.09
C LEU A 9 -6.03 6.21 -16.07
N SER A 10 -7.19 6.81 -15.84
CA SER A 10 -8.26 6.88 -16.85
C SER A 10 -8.00 7.99 -17.87
N SER A 11 -7.11 8.93 -17.54
CA SER A 11 -6.70 10.06 -18.37
C SER A 11 -5.31 10.58 -17.96
N ASN A 12 -4.75 11.49 -18.76
CA ASN A 12 -3.44 12.09 -18.50
C ASN A 12 -3.50 13.01 -17.25
N PRO A 13 -2.73 12.71 -16.17
CA PRO A 13 -2.86 13.39 -14.89
C PRO A 13 -2.03 14.67 -14.78
N TYR A 14 -1.22 15.00 -15.80
CA TYR A 14 -0.28 16.10 -15.74
C TYR A 14 -0.92 17.41 -16.26
N LYS A 15 -0.37 18.55 -15.83
CA LYS A 15 -0.77 19.86 -16.37
C LYS A 15 -0.65 19.83 -17.89
N LYS A 16 -1.73 20.18 -18.59
CA LYS A 16 -1.76 20.25 -20.06
C LYS A 16 -0.55 21.02 -20.58
N GLU A 17 0.07 20.53 -21.66
CA GLU A 17 1.27 21.09 -22.30
C GLU A 17 2.57 21.01 -21.48
N SER A 18 2.55 20.46 -20.26
CA SER A 18 3.82 20.13 -19.57
C SER A 18 4.57 19.00 -20.30
N LYS A 19 5.90 18.93 -20.14
CA LYS A 19 6.71 17.86 -20.76
C LYS A 19 6.22 16.45 -20.39
N ALA A 20 5.83 16.26 -19.12
CA ALA A 20 5.27 14.98 -18.66
C ALA A 20 3.92 14.67 -19.31
N TRP A 21 3.07 15.69 -19.49
CA TRP A 21 1.81 15.55 -20.22
C TRP A 21 2.07 15.15 -21.67
N GLN A 22 2.93 15.90 -22.39
CA GLN A 22 3.27 15.63 -23.79
C GLN A 22 3.84 14.23 -23.99
N TYR A 23 4.72 13.77 -23.09
CA TYR A 23 5.29 12.43 -23.18
C TYR A 23 4.21 11.33 -23.09
N ILE A 24 3.25 11.47 -22.17
CA ILE A 24 2.17 10.49 -22.00
C ILE A 24 1.29 10.39 -23.25
N GLU A 25 1.06 11.51 -23.95
CA GLU A 25 0.28 11.53 -25.20
C GLU A 25 0.96 10.76 -26.33
N ILE A 26 2.31 10.73 -26.37
CA ILE A 26 3.06 10.14 -27.49
C ILE A 26 3.61 8.74 -27.19
N CYS A 27 3.78 8.36 -25.92
CA CYS A 27 4.45 7.11 -25.57
C CYS A 27 3.59 5.85 -25.74
N GLY A 28 2.29 6.02 -26.02
CA GLY A 28 1.34 4.91 -26.14
C GLY A 28 1.22 4.13 -24.83
N LEU A 29 0.98 4.85 -23.72
CA LEU A 29 0.83 4.27 -22.39
C LEU A 29 -0.30 3.22 -22.36
N ASP A 30 -0.01 2.02 -21.88
CA ASP A 30 -1.03 1.10 -21.40
C ASP A 30 -1.43 1.49 -19.99
N HIS A 31 -2.62 2.08 -19.86
CA HIS A 31 -3.19 2.53 -18.61
C HIS A 31 -3.37 1.42 -17.58
N ASN A 32 -3.49 0.16 -18.00
CA ASN A 32 -3.67 -0.98 -17.09
C ASN A 32 -2.37 -1.40 -16.43
N THR A 33 -1.26 -1.38 -17.18
CA THR A 33 0.02 -1.96 -16.75
C THR A 33 1.07 -0.91 -16.41
N GLY A 34 0.91 0.31 -16.92
CA GLY A 34 1.86 1.41 -16.77
C GLY A 34 3.07 1.30 -17.72
N PHE A 35 3.02 0.40 -18.70
CA PHE A 35 4.07 0.25 -19.71
C PHE A 35 3.83 1.18 -20.89
N SER A 36 4.91 1.67 -21.50
CA SER A 36 4.86 2.42 -22.75
C SER A 36 5.69 1.73 -23.83
N LYS A 37 5.55 2.19 -25.07
CA LYS A 37 6.54 1.94 -26.11
C LYS A 37 7.82 2.74 -25.80
N LEU A 38 8.94 2.31 -26.35
CA LEU A 38 10.15 3.12 -26.40
C LEU A 38 9.90 4.31 -27.34
N VAL A 39 10.14 5.52 -26.84
CA VAL A 39 10.11 6.74 -27.65
C VAL A 39 11.55 7.19 -27.89
N GLU A 40 11.97 7.14 -29.15
CA GLU A 40 13.31 7.51 -29.60
C GLU A 40 13.51 9.03 -29.56
N ALA A 41 14.77 9.45 -29.49
CA ALA A 41 15.13 10.86 -29.31
C ALA A 41 14.63 11.77 -30.42
N ASP A 42 14.60 11.32 -31.67
CA ASP A 42 14.07 12.10 -32.80
C ASP A 42 12.59 12.46 -32.61
N ILE A 43 11.78 11.51 -32.15
CA ILE A 43 10.37 11.74 -31.81
C ILE A 43 10.27 12.66 -30.59
N LEU A 44 11.05 12.42 -29.53
CA LEU A 44 11.07 13.29 -28.35
C LEU A 44 11.38 14.75 -28.73
N GLU A 45 12.32 14.97 -29.65
CA GLU A 45 12.69 16.31 -30.12
C GLU A 45 11.57 17.02 -30.87
N GLN A 46 10.80 16.30 -31.71
CA GLN A 46 9.65 16.86 -32.44
C GLN A 46 8.57 17.41 -31.51
N TYR A 47 8.43 16.82 -30.32
CA TYR A 47 7.45 17.23 -29.31
C TYR A 47 8.04 18.15 -28.24
N GLY A 48 9.25 18.69 -28.43
CA GLY A 48 9.87 19.62 -27.47
C GLY A 48 10.38 18.95 -26.19
N LEU A 49 10.51 17.62 -26.17
CA LEU A 49 10.95 16.82 -25.03
C LEU A 49 12.48 16.63 -24.98
N LYS A 50 13.24 17.59 -25.52
CA LYS A 50 14.70 17.59 -25.47
C LYS A 50 15.19 17.41 -24.04
N THR A 51 16.01 16.38 -23.84
CA THR A 51 16.71 16.17 -22.57
C THR A 51 18.03 16.93 -22.62
N THR A 52 18.16 18.00 -21.84
CA THR A 52 19.47 18.55 -21.47
C THR A 52 20.09 17.69 -20.37
N ASN A 53 21.23 18.11 -19.80
CA ASN A 53 21.86 17.40 -18.69
C ASN A 53 20.84 17.08 -17.58
N GLY A 54 20.59 15.79 -17.36
CA GLY A 54 19.77 15.28 -16.25
C GLY A 54 18.32 14.90 -16.55
N GLY A 55 17.74 15.31 -17.70
CA GLY A 55 16.38 14.92 -18.08
C GLY A 55 15.31 15.26 -17.02
N ASP A 56 15.08 16.56 -16.81
CA ASP A 56 14.21 17.14 -15.76
C ASP A 56 12.83 16.47 -15.60
N TRP A 57 12.22 16.04 -16.71
CA TRP A 57 10.90 15.42 -16.74
C TRP A 57 10.92 13.89 -16.64
N CYS A 58 12.00 13.23 -17.05
CA CYS A 58 12.18 11.76 -17.10
C CYS A 58 13.17 11.20 -16.08
N ARG A 59 13.57 12.01 -15.09
CA ARG A 59 14.37 11.58 -13.94
C ARG A 59 13.54 10.83 -12.90
N ASP A 60 14.21 10.04 -12.05
CA ASP A 60 13.57 9.14 -11.08
C ASP A 60 12.77 9.88 -10.00
N ASP A 61 13.17 11.11 -9.66
CA ASP A 61 12.48 12.02 -8.74
C ASP A 61 11.63 13.07 -9.46
N GLY A 62 11.58 13.00 -10.79
CA GLY A 62 10.88 13.93 -11.68
C GLY A 62 9.38 13.63 -11.75
N PRO A 63 8.62 14.46 -12.49
CA PRO A 63 7.18 14.29 -12.66
C PRO A 63 6.76 12.87 -13.05
N LEU A 64 7.39 12.28 -14.07
CA LEU A 64 7.12 10.89 -14.46
C LEU A 64 7.66 9.89 -13.44
N GLY A 65 8.87 10.14 -12.92
CA GLY A 65 9.57 9.22 -12.01
C GLY A 65 8.86 9.04 -10.68
N LYS A 66 7.97 9.94 -10.28
CA LYS A 66 7.10 9.76 -9.11
C LYS A 66 6.05 8.67 -9.28
N LYS A 67 5.60 8.39 -10.50
CA LYS A 67 4.51 7.44 -10.79
C LYS A 67 4.97 6.17 -11.51
N PHE A 68 6.05 6.23 -12.28
CA PHE A 68 6.50 5.14 -13.15
C PHE A 68 7.96 4.76 -12.88
N ASN A 69 8.29 3.50 -13.12
CA ASN A 69 9.68 3.11 -13.35
C ASN A 69 10.07 3.57 -14.76
N ILE A 70 11.21 4.25 -14.90
CA ILE A 70 11.61 4.84 -16.18
C ILE A 70 12.93 4.23 -16.62
N GLU A 71 12.93 3.64 -17.81
CA GLU A 71 14.13 3.25 -18.52
C GLU A 71 14.57 4.38 -19.47
N ARG A 72 15.84 4.78 -19.36
CA ARG A 72 16.46 5.81 -20.21
C ARG A 72 17.61 5.16 -20.97
N ILE A 73 17.43 4.95 -22.26
CA ILE A 73 18.46 4.41 -23.14
C ILE A 73 19.49 5.50 -23.38
N LYS A 74 20.78 5.22 -23.13
CA LYS A 74 21.87 6.20 -23.28
C LYS A 74 22.92 5.72 -24.27
N LYS A 75 23.41 6.65 -25.11
CA LYS A 75 24.56 6.44 -26.00
C LYS A 75 25.51 7.62 -25.86
N GLY A 76 26.75 7.36 -25.45
CA GLY A 76 27.74 8.43 -25.18
C GLY A 76 27.28 9.44 -24.11
N GLY A 77 26.54 8.99 -23.10
CA GLY A 77 26.01 9.85 -22.03
C GLY A 77 24.73 10.62 -22.36
N ARG A 78 24.36 10.72 -23.65
CA ARG A 78 23.10 11.33 -24.10
C ARG A 78 21.95 10.33 -24.01
N ILE A 79 20.78 10.76 -23.54
CA ILE A 79 19.55 9.97 -23.60
C ILE A 79 19.10 9.92 -25.06
N VAL A 80 19.02 8.70 -25.60
CA VAL A 80 18.58 8.43 -26.97
C VAL A 80 17.18 7.82 -27.03
N GLY A 81 16.62 7.40 -25.91
CA GLY A 81 15.23 6.96 -25.83
C GLY A 81 14.73 6.85 -24.38
N VAL A 82 13.42 6.91 -24.21
CA VAL A 82 12.73 6.80 -22.92
C VAL A 82 11.58 5.81 -23.02
N GLN A 83 11.43 4.95 -22.01
CA GLN A 83 10.33 4.01 -21.89
C GLN A 83 9.82 3.94 -20.44
N LEU A 84 8.50 3.81 -20.27
CA LEU A 84 7.88 3.52 -18.98
C LEU A 84 7.81 2.00 -18.79
N HIS A 85 8.32 1.53 -17.66
CA HIS A 85 8.45 0.12 -17.32
C HIS A 85 7.53 -0.24 -16.15
N GLY A 86 6.24 0.10 -16.31
CA GLY A 86 5.22 -0.10 -15.30
C GLY A 86 5.16 1.01 -14.25
N TYR A 87 4.08 0.99 -13.47
CA TYR A 87 3.92 1.87 -12.31
C TYR A 87 4.99 1.58 -11.26
N LYS A 88 5.49 2.64 -10.60
CA LYS A 88 6.28 2.46 -9.38
C LYS A 88 5.41 1.75 -8.36
N LYS A 89 5.91 0.66 -7.80
CA LYS A 89 5.32 0.07 -6.60
C LYS A 89 5.45 1.11 -5.50
N ASN A 90 4.33 1.54 -4.92
CA ASN A 90 4.34 2.57 -3.88
C ASN A 90 5.24 2.12 -2.73
N THR A 91 6.16 3.00 -2.32
CA THR A 91 6.77 2.92 -0.99
C THR A 91 5.65 3.04 0.02
N PHE A 92 5.40 1.97 0.76
CA PHE A 92 4.49 1.97 1.90
C PHE A 92 4.78 3.18 2.81
N SER A 93 3.78 4.05 2.99
CA SER A 93 3.90 5.19 3.90
C SER A 93 3.43 4.78 5.30
N ASN A 94 4.34 4.83 6.28
CA ASN A 94 3.97 4.70 7.69
C ASN A 94 3.07 5.86 8.18
N SER A 95 2.92 6.94 7.39
CA SER A 95 2.17 8.11 7.84
C SER A 95 0.67 7.87 7.80
N ILE A 96 0.06 7.82 8.98
CA ILE A 96 -1.40 7.73 9.16
C ILE A 96 -2.01 9.14 9.11
N LYS A 97 -3.14 9.37 8.40
CA LYS A 97 -3.84 10.67 8.39
C LYS A 97 -4.16 11.16 9.81
N LYS A 98 -4.08 12.47 10.02
CA LYS A 98 -4.36 13.10 11.32
C LYS A 98 -5.76 12.76 11.83
N GLU A 99 -6.77 12.79 10.97
CA GLU A 99 -8.15 12.45 11.32
C GLU A 99 -8.29 11.02 11.89
N ILE A 100 -7.63 10.06 11.25
CA ILE A 100 -7.59 8.66 11.70
C ILE A 100 -6.94 8.58 13.09
N ARG A 101 -5.82 9.29 13.30
CA ARG A 101 -5.14 9.34 14.60
C ARG A 101 -6.02 9.97 15.67
N ASP A 102 -6.67 11.09 15.36
CA ASP A 102 -7.51 11.84 16.30
C ASP A 102 -8.76 11.05 16.70
N PHE A 103 -9.31 10.25 15.79
CA PHE A 103 -10.44 9.36 16.06
C PHE A 103 -10.00 8.19 16.95
N TYR A 104 -8.99 7.42 16.53
CA TYR A 104 -8.61 6.18 17.21
C TYR A 104 -7.86 6.40 18.52
N SER A 105 -7.15 7.52 18.70
CA SER A 105 -6.45 7.82 19.96
C SER A 105 -7.38 7.94 21.17
N LYS A 106 -8.67 8.19 20.95
CA LYS A 106 -9.70 8.30 21.99
C LYS A 106 -10.38 6.96 22.32
N LEU A 107 -10.10 5.91 21.54
CA LEU A 107 -10.74 4.61 21.70
C LEU A 107 -9.89 3.68 22.57
N TYR A 108 -10.54 2.67 23.14
CA TYR A 108 -9.86 1.60 23.87
C TYR A 108 -9.09 0.67 22.94
N CYS A 109 -7.98 0.14 23.45
CA CYS A 109 -7.24 -0.94 22.82
C CYS A 109 -8.18 -2.13 22.55
N LYS A 110 -8.19 -2.63 21.31
CA LYS A 110 -9.08 -3.72 20.90
C LYS A 110 -8.80 -5.08 21.56
N VAL A 111 -7.66 -5.22 22.23
CA VAL A 111 -7.27 -6.46 22.93
C VAL A 111 -7.43 -6.31 24.44
N LEU A 112 -6.99 -5.18 25.02
CA LEU A 112 -6.94 -5.00 26.47
C LEU A 112 -8.13 -4.23 27.05
N ALA A 113 -8.98 -3.62 26.22
CA ALA A 113 -10.09 -2.77 26.64
C ALA A 113 -9.70 -1.60 27.57
N ILE A 114 -8.44 -1.13 27.48
CA ILE A 114 -7.92 0.05 28.19
C ILE A 114 -7.65 1.20 27.23
N GLY A 115 -7.75 2.44 27.70
CA GLY A 115 -7.46 3.66 26.93
C GLY A 115 -6.27 4.43 27.48
N GLY A 116 -6.12 5.69 27.04
CA GLY A 116 -5.14 6.63 27.57
C GLY A 116 -3.96 6.89 26.64
N SER A 117 -2.90 7.49 27.19
CA SER A 117 -1.74 8.00 26.43
C SER A 117 -0.88 6.92 25.76
N PHE A 118 -1.10 5.64 26.09
CA PHE A 118 -0.38 4.51 25.51
C PHE A 118 -1.08 3.87 24.30
N ILE A 119 -2.17 4.47 23.82
CA ILE A 119 -2.82 4.03 22.58
C ILE A 119 -2.00 4.47 21.37
N GLU A 120 -1.68 3.49 20.53
CA GLU A 120 -1.05 3.66 19.24
C GLU A 120 -2.02 3.20 18.15
N ILE A 121 -2.05 3.93 17.04
CA ILE A 121 -2.83 3.55 15.87
C ILE A 121 -1.95 2.69 14.97
N ASP A 122 -2.40 1.47 14.69
CA ASP A 122 -1.70 0.55 13.82
C ASP A 122 -2.60 0.06 12.69
N HIS A 123 -2.00 -0.42 11.61
CA HIS A 123 -2.75 -0.97 10.48
C HIS A 123 -3.22 -2.39 10.81
N LYS A 124 -4.40 -2.77 10.35
CA LYS A 124 -4.92 -4.14 10.46
C LYS A 124 -4.07 -5.13 9.68
N ASP A 125 -3.76 -4.83 8.41
CA ASP A 125 -2.80 -5.63 7.65
C ASP A 125 -1.36 -5.40 8.15
N GLY A 126 -0.80 -6.42 8.80
CA GLY A 126 0.56 -6.38 9.34
C GLY A 126 1.67 -6.59 8.31
N ARG A 127 1.38 -7.14 7.13
CA ARG A 127 2.40 -7.34 6.08
C ARG A 127 2.58 -6.14 5.18
N LYS A 128 1.54 -5.31 5.12
CA LYS A 128 1.52 -4.04 4.44
C LYS A 128 1.55 -4.15 2.93
N ASP A 129 0.91 -5.20 2.43
CA ASP A 129 0.98 -5.59 1.04
C ASP A 129 -0.10 -4.88 0.20
N ASP A 130 -1.14 -4.30 0.82
CA ASP A 130 -2.30 -3.73 0.11
C ASP A 130 -2.75 -2.36 0.67
N PHE A 131 -1.83 -1.41 0.82
CA PHE A 131 -2.18 -0.05 1.27
C PHE A 131 -2.23 0.96 0.14
N GLY A 132 -3.33 1.71 0.10
CA GLY A 132 -3.46 2.89 -0.74
C GLY A 132 -2.46 3.99 -0.34
N MET A 133 -2.29 4.98 -1.21
CA MET A 133 -1.57 6.22 -0.89
C MET A 133 -2.10 6.85 0.41
N PRO A 134 -1.35 7.73 1.10
CA PRO A 134 -1.85 8.43 2.29
C PRO A 134 -3.25 9.04 2.10
N ASP A 135 -3.55 9.55 0.91
CA ASP A 135 -4.84 10.15 0.56
C ASP A 135 -5.98 9.12 0.37
N GLN A 136 -5.66 7.83 0.25
CA GLN A 136 -6.58 6.71 0.03
C GLN A 136 -6.82 5.86 1.28
N GLN A 137 -6.22 6.22 2.42
CA GLN A 137 -6.40 5.51 3.68
C GLN A 137 -7.89 5.49 4.11
N ASN A 138 -8.41 4.30 4.39
CA ASN A 138 -9.76 4.09 4.93
C ASN A 138 -9.68 3.93 6.45
N MET A 139 -10.64 4.49 7.20
CA MET A 139 -10.73 4.33 8.65
C MET A 139 -10.69 2.86 9.10
N ASN A 140 -11.26 1.95 8.31
CA ASN A 140 -11.37 0.54 8.65
C ASN A 140 -10.06 -0.24 8.49
N ASP A 141 -9.04 0.34 7.85
CA ASP A 141 -7.71 -0.26 7.70
C ASP A 141 -6.89 -0.16 8.98
N PHE A 142 -7.39 0.56 9.99
CA PHE A 142 -6.67 0.89 11.22
C PHE A 142 -7.37 0.35 12.45
N GLN A 143 -6.59 0.21 13.52
CA GLN A 143 -7.07 -0.19 14.83
C GLN A 143 -6.28 0.48 15.95
N PRO A 144 -6.93 0.78 17.09
CA PRO A 144 -6.26 1.27 18.29
C PRO A 144 -5.70 0.09 19.09
N LEU A 145 -4.39 0.10 19.34
CA LEU A 145 -3.70 -0.90 20.15
C LEU A 145 -2.91 -0.20 21.25
N HIS A 146 -2.91 -0.77 22.45
CA HIS A 146 -1.98 -0.35 23.49
C HIS A 146 -0.55 -0.65 23.04
N ARG A 147 0.43 0.20 23.35
CA ARG A 147 1.84 0.07 22.93
C ARG A 147 2.39 -1.36 23.02
N ASN A 148 2.21 -2.02 24.16
CA ASN A 148 2.70 -3.40 24.36
C ASN A 148 1.99 -4.43 23.46
N VAL A 149 0.71 -4.23 23.17
CA VAL A 149 -0.06 -5.06 22.24
C VAL A 149 0.41 -4.83 20.80
N ASN A 150 0.71 -3.57 20.45
CA ASN A 150 1.26 -3.24 19.14
C ASN A 150 2.63 -3.91 18.93
N ILE A 151 3.49 -3.93 19.96
CA ILE A 151 4.77 -4.66 19.91
C ILE A 151 4.53 -6.16 19.68
N ALA A 152 3.61 -6.79 20.42
CA ALA A 152 3.28 -8.20 20.23
C ALA A 152 2.76 -8.49 18.81
N LYS A 153 1.86 -7.65 18.29
CA LYS A 153 1.37 -7.74 16.91
C LYS A 153 2.52 -7.70 15.90
N ARG A 154 3.47 -6.76 16.04
CA ARG A 154 4.61 -6.63 15.13
C ARG A 154 5.48 -7.89 15.12
N GLU A 155 5.79 -8.45 16.29
CA GLU A 155 6.58 -9.68 16.40
C GLU A 155 5.87 -10.87 15.72
N HIS A 156 4.57 -11.03 15.94
CA HIS A 156 3.80 -12.08 15.28
C HIS A 156 3.67 -11.88 13.77
N CYS A 157 3.50 -10.64 13.30
CA CYS A 157 3.45 -10.33 11.87
C CYS A 157 4.81 -10.56 11.20
N LYS A 158 5.93 -10.28 11.88
CA LYS A 158 7.28 -10.59 11.41
C LYS A 158 7.46 -12.10 11.18
N GLN A 159 7.15 -12.91 12.19
CA GLN A 159 7.20 -14.37 12.10
C GLN A 159 6.31 -14.90 10.96
N CYS A 160 5.09 -14.35 10.84
CA CYS A 160 4.20 -14.70 9.74
C CYS A 160 4.83 -14.41 8.38
N LYS A 161 5.45 -13.24 8.20
CA LYS A 161 6.10 -12.85 6.94
C LYS A 161 7.28 -13.75 6.57
N GLU A 162 8.05 -14.18 7.55
CA GLU A 162 9.21 -15.08 7.36
C GLU A 162 8.78 -16.51 7.00
N THR A 163 7.70 -17.00 7.59
CA THR A 163 7.28 -18.41 7.47
C THR A 163 6.13 -18.66 6.50
N ASN A 164 5.42 -17.61 6.08
CA ASN A 164 4.10 -17.72 5.44
C ASN A 164 3.03 -18.46 6.27
N ILE A 165 3.22 -18.53 7.59
CA ILE A 165 2.26 -19.12 8.53
C ILE A 165 1.67 -18.02 9.42
N ARG A 166 0.36 -17.83 9.34
CA ARG A 166 -0.41 -16.87 10.16
C ARG A 166 -0.36 -17.26 11.63
N PHE A 167 -0.52 -16.25 12.50
CA PHE A 167 -0.50 -16.46 13.94
C PHE A 167 -1.60 -17.44 14.38
N ASP A 168 -1.23 -18.41 15.20
CA ASP A 168 -2.16 -19.38 15.77
C ASP A 168 -2.84 -18.83 17.03
N ALA A 169 -4.08 -18.38 16.90
CA ALA A 169 -4.86 -17.84 18.03
C ALA A 169 -5.12 -18.87 19.15
N LYS A 170 -4.94 -20.17 18.90
CA LYS A 170 -5.01 -21.19 19.96
C LYS A 170 -3.97 -20.97 21.06
N LYS A 171 -2.85 -20.30 20.74
CA LYS A 171 -1.84 -19.88 21.73
C LYS A 171 -2.37 -18.89 22.76
N LEU A 172 -3.44 -18.17 22.44
CA LEU A 172 -4.13 -17.26 23.36
C LEU A 172 -5.31 -17.94 24.08
N GLY A 173 -5.55 -19.24 23.82
CA GLY A 173 -6.65 -20.00 24.43
C GLY A 173 -7.93 -20.10 23.58
N TYR A 174 -7.93 -19.61 22.33
CA TYR A 174 -9.08 -19.75 21.45
C TYR A 174 -9.22 -21.18 20.90
N SER A 175 -10.45 -21.57 20.53
CA SER A 175 -10.74 -22.90 19.96
C SER A 175 -10.26 -23.06 18.51
N VAL A 176 -10.08 -21.95 17.80
CA VAL A 176 -9.66 -21.93 16.39
C VAL A 176 -8.46 -20.99 16.21
N SER A 177 -7.67 -21.26 15.17
CA SER A 177 -6.50 -20.46 14.85
C SER A 177 -6.88 -19.17 14.10
N GLN A 178 -7.86 -19.25 13.20
CA GLN A 178 -8.35 -18.18 12.34
C GLN A 178 -9.89 -18.17 12.37
N TRP A 179 -10.56 -17.01 12.23
CA TRP A 179 -12.02 -17.01 12.03
C TRP A 179 -12.42 -17.28 10.58
N VAL A 180 -11.53 -17.03 9.62
CA VAL A 180 -11.72 -17.34 8.20
C VAL A 180 -10.39 -17.69 7.53
N GLY A 181 -10.43 -18.61 6.56
CA GLY A 181 -9.25 -19.11 5.84
C GLY A 181 -8.39 -20.07 6.67
N SER A 182 -7.24 -20.46 6.11
CA SER A 182 -6.32 -21.45 6.69
C SER A 182 -5.16 -20.80 7.45
N GLN A 183 -4.36 -21.56 8.19
CA GLN A 183 -3.19 -20.97 8.86
C GLN A 183 -2.10 -20.54 7.87
N GLU A 184 -2.08 -21.09 6.66
CA GLU A 184 -1.18 -20.64 5.59
C GLU A 184 -1.59 -19.24 5.08
N TYR A 185 -0.61 -18.38 4.82
CA TYR A 185 -0.87 -17.07 4.26
C TYR A 185 -1.08 -17.17 2.74
N LEU A 186 -2.32 -16.89 2.31
CA LEU A 186 -2.73 -16.90 0.90
C LEU A 186 -3.01 -15.47 0.39
N GLY A 187 -2.10 -14.53 0.66
CA GLY A 187 -2.22 -13.15 0.17
C GLY A 187 -3.10 -12.22 1.01
N SER A 188 -3.62 -12.66 2.16
CA SER A 188 -4.42 -11.80 3.04
C SER A 188 -4.24 -12.10 4.53
N CYS A 189 -4.28 -11.05 5.34
CA CYS A 189 -4.31 -11.14 6.81
C CYS A 189 -5.72 -11.35 7.36
N ILE A 190 -6.78 -11.15 6.56
CA ILE A 190 -8.18 -11.32 6.98
C ILE A 190 -8.39 -12.74 7.54
N GLY A 191 -8.89 -12.85 8.77
CA GLY A 191 -9.03 -14.13 9.49
C GLY A 191 -8.09 -14.29 10.67
N CYS A 192 -6.98 -13.57 10.68
CA CYS A 192 -5.98 -13.61 11.76
C CYS A 192 -6.40 -12.75 12.94
N PHE A 193 -6.24 -13.25 14.18
CA PHE A 193 -6.52 -12.49 15.40
C PHE A 193 -5.92 -11.08 15.39
N TRP A 194 -4.67 -10.94 14.95
CA TRP A 194 -3.99 -9.65 14.91
C TRP A 194 -4.47 -8.70 13.81
N TYR A 195 -5.19 -9.21 12.80
CA TYR A 195 -5.82 -8.36 11.78
C TYR A 195 -6.98 -7.57 12.38
N ASP A 196 -7.89 -8.26 13.07
CA ASP A 196 -9.01 -7.60 13.75
C ASP A 196 -9.44 -8.41 14.98
N PRO A 197 -8.92 -8.09 16.18
CA PRO A 197 -9.30 -8.77 17.40
C PRO A 197 -10.80 -8.63 17.74
N THR A 198 -11.45 -7.54 17.29
CA THR A 198 -12.88 -7.32 17.56
C THR A 198 -13.73 -8.24 16.71
N GLU A 199 -13.45 -8.31 15.42
CA GLU A 199 -14.12 -9.24 14.50
C GLU A 199 -13.86 -10.70 14.91
N PHE A 200 -12.59 -11.04 15.23
CA PHE A 200 -12.23 -12.38 15.71
C PHE A 200 -13.10 -12.78 16.90
N ASN A 201 -13.16 -11.96 17.94
CA ASN A 201 -13.96 -12.25 19.12
C ASN A 201 -15.46 -12.30 18.82
N THR A 202 -15.97 -11.43 17.95
CA THR A 202 -17.39 -11.39 17.59
C THR A 202 -17.82 -12.68 16.89
N VAL A 203 -16.98 -13.22 16.00
CA VAL A 203 -17.26 -14.47 15.28
C VAL A 203 -17.10 -15.68 16.20
N ILE A 204 -16.01 -15.74 16.97
CA ILE A 204 -15.68 -16.93 17.77
C ILE A 204 -16.51 -17.03 19.05
N SER A 205 -16.81 -15.90 19.69
CA SER A 205 -17.58 -15.86 20.94
C SER A 205 -19.09 -15.74 20.71
N LYS A 206 -19.57 -15.84 19.45
CA LYS A 206 -20.99 -15.67 19.11
C LYS A 206 -21.93 -16.54 19.95
N ASN A 207 -21.48 -17.75 20.30
CA ASN A 207 -22.23 -18.71 21.11
C ASN A 207 -21.64 -18.89 22.52
N TYR A 208 -20.68 -18.06 22.92
CA TYR A 208 -20.07 -18.15 24.24
C TYR A 208 -21.04 -17.59 25.28
N TYR A 209 -21.46 -18.45 26.20
CA TYR A 209 -22.20 -18.07 27.39
C TYR A 209 -21.35 -18.42 28.60
N LYS A 210 -21.03 -17.43 29.43
CA LYS A 210 -20.31 -17.68 30.68
C LYS A 210 -21.31 -18.30 31.67
N GLU A 211 -21.18 -19.59 31.94
CA GLU A 211 -21.89 -20.22 33.06
C GLU A 211 -21.52 -19.47 34.34
N ARG A 212 -22.54 -19.11 35.12
CA ARG A 212 -22.41 -18.30 36.33
C ARG A 212 -21.90 -19.12 37.50
#